data_AF-A0A1M7MLR3-F1
#
_entry.id   AF-A0A1M7MLR3-F1
#
_cell.length_a   1.000
_cell.length_b   1.000
_cell.length_c   1.000
_cell.angle_alpha   90.00
_cell.angle_beta   90.00
_cell.angle_gamma   90.00
#
_symmetry.space_group_name_H-M   'P 1'
#
loop_
_entity.id
_entity.type
_entity.pdbx_description
1 polymer ?
#
loop_
_entity_poly.entity_id
_entity_poly.type
_entity_poly.pdbx_seq_one_letter_code
_entity_poly.pdbx_strand_id
1 'polypeptide(L)' 'MIVIIDTNCLLASIPPQSSHYWLYRSFKEKHFDWLISNEIMAEYEERLAI' A
#
# COMPACT_ATOMS: atom_id res chain seq x y z
N MET A 1 2.49 -3.56 15.83
CA MET A 1 3.45 -2.54 15.34
C MET A 1 2.80 -1.90 14.14
N ILE A 2 2.67 -0.57 14.14
CA ILE A 2 1.99 0.17 13.09
C ILE A 2 2.96 0.40 11.94
N VAL A 3 2.55 0.05 10.73
CA VAL A 3 3.31 0.33 9.52
C VAL A 3 2.45 1.18 8.60
N ILE A 4 2.97 2.35 8.22
CA ILE A 4 2.35 3.22 7.22
C ILE A 4 2.95 2.84 5.88
N ILE A 5 2.11 2.39 4.96
CA ILE A 5 2.53 1.93 3.64
C ILE A 5 1.85 2.81 2.59
N ASP A 6 2.67 3.35 1.68
CA ASP A 6 2.19 4.10 0.54
C ASP A 6 1.31 3.23 -0.38
N THR A 7 0.24 3.79 -0.92
CA THR A 7 -0.69 3.06 -1.81
C THR A 7 0.03 2.52 -3.04
N ASN A 8 0.99 3.24 -3.62
CA ASN A 8 1.75 2.77 -4.78
C ASN A 8 2.65 1.58 -4.42
N CYS A 9 3.26 1.58 -3.23
CA CYS A 9 4.03 0.44 -2.73
C CYS A 9 3.16 -0.80 -2.54
N LEU A 10 1.94 -0.62 -2.02
CA LEU A 10 0.98 -1.71 -1.90
C LEU A 10 0.57 -2.23 -3.29
N LEU A 11 0.18 -1.35 -4.22
CA LEU A 11 -0.21 -1.75 -5.57
C LEU A 11 0.91 -2.51 -6.30
N ALA A 12 2.15 -2.03 -6.19
CA ALA A 12 3.32 -2.70 -6.75
C ALA A 12 3.59 -4.07 -6.13
N SER A 13 3.10 -4.33 -4.91
CA SER A 13 3.27 -5.61 -4.21
C SER A 13 2.21 -6.66 -4.52
N ILE A 14 1.06 -6.30 -5.12
CA ILE A 14 -0.04 -7.24 -5.37
C ILE A 14 0.32 -8.36 -6.37
N PRO A 15 1.02 -8.11 -7.49
CA PRO A 15 1.32 -9.16 -8.46
C PRO A 15 2.21 -10.25 -7.84
N PRO A 16 1.87 -11.55 -7.95
CA PRO A 16 2.67 -12.65 -7.38
C PRO A 16 4.13 -12.72 -7.87
N GLN A 17 4.37 -12.21 -9.07
CA GLN A 17 5.64 -12.13 -9.77
C GLN A 17 6.41 -10.83 -9.46
N SER A 18 5.81 -9.91 -8.69
CA SER A 18 6.51 -8.73 -8.19
C SER A 18 7.60 -9.15 -7.21
N SER A 19 8.77 -8.50 -7.30
CA SER A 19 9.81 -8.59 -6.27
C SER A 19 9.32 -8.15 -4.87
N HIS A 20 8.19 -7.43 -4.82
CA HIS A 20 7.59 -6.92 -3.60
C HIS A 20 6.43 -7.77 -3.08
N TYR A 21 6.15 -8.94 -3.66
CA TYR A 21 5.00 -9.77 -3.26
C TYR A 21 4.99 -10.17 -1.77
N TRP A 22 6.15 -10.18 -1.13
CA TRP A 22 6.29 -10.40 0.31
C TRP A 22 5.47 -9.40 1.15
N LEU A 23 5.31 -8.16 0.67
CA LEU A 23 4.57 -7.12 1.36
C LEU A 23 3.07 -7.42 1.35
N TYR A 24 2.55 -7.82 0.20
CA TYR A 24 1.18 -8.29 0.06
C TYR A 24 0.91 -9.57 0.88
N ARG A 25 1.88 -10.49 0.96
CA ARG A 25 1.75 -11.68 1.82
C ARG A 25 1.67 -11.31 3.30
N SER A 26 2.52 -10.40 3.73
CA SER A 26 2.53 -9.91 5.12
C SER A 26 1.27 -9.11 5.47
N PHE A 27 0.68 -8.40 4.50
CA PHE A 27 -0.66 -7.81 4.61
C PHE A 27 -1.72 -8.88 4.88
N LYS A 28 -1.78 -9.86 3.99
CA LYS A 28 -2.79 -10.92 4.03
C LYS A 28 -2.70 -11.74 5.31
N GLU A 29 -1.49 -11.98 5.79
CA GLU A 29 -1.19 -12.75 7.01
C GLU A 29 -1.29 -11.90 8.29
N LYS A 30 -1.64 -10.60 8.19
CA LYS A 30 -1.84 -9.67 9.31
C LYS A 30 -0.65 -9.58 10.26
N HIS A 31 0.56 -9.59 9.72
CA HIS A 31 1.79 -9.49 10.53
C HIS A 31 2.00 -8.10 11.16
N PHE A 32 1.23 -7.09 10.76
CA PHE A 32 1.26 -5.74 11.30
C PHE A 32 -0.10 -5.06 11.19
N ASP A 33 -0.28 -3.98 11.95
CA ASP A 33 -1.48 -3.14 11.91
C ASP A 33 -1.33 -2.09 10.82
N TRP A 34 -2.29 -2.06 9.90
CA TRP A 34 -2.26 -1.22 8.70
C TRP A 34 -3.02 0.08 8.93
N LEU A 35 -2.41 1.19 8.52
CA LEU A 35 -3.02 2.51 8.51
C LEU A 35 -2.85 3.13 7.13
N ILE A 36 -3.96 3.57 6.55
CA ILE A 36 -4.00 4.35 5.31
C ILE A 36 -4.08 5.82 5.74
N SER A 37 -3.12 6.65 5.30
CA SER A 37 -3.12 8.08 5.60
C SER A 37 -3.97 8.84 4.58
N ASN A 38 -4.71 9.85 5.03
CA ASN A 38 -5.47 10.76 4.16
C ASN A 38 -4.57 11.53 3.18
N GLU A 39 -3.29 11.74 3.52
CA GLU A 39 -2.33 12.39 2.61
C GLU A 39 -2.09 11.58 1.33
N ILE A 40 -2.13 10.24 1.41
CA ILE A 40 -1.99 9.37 0.24
C ILE A 40 -3.24 9.44 -0.66
N MET A 41 -4.44 9.59 -0.08
CA MET A 41 -5.66 9.76 -0.89
C MET A 41 -5.74 11.14 -1.53
N ALA A 42 -5.32 12.19 -0.83
CA ALA A 42 -5.28 13.55 -1.37
C ALA A 42 -4.34 13.66 -2.58
N GLU A 43 -3.18 13.00 -2.55
CA GLU A 43 -2.24 12.95 -3.67
C GLU A 43 -2.83 12.24 -4.91
N TYR A 44 -3.65 11.20 -4.69
CA TYR A 44 -4.38 10.52 -5.76
C TYR A 44 -5.49 11.40 -6.36
N GLU A 45 -6.22 12.14 -5.52
CA GLU A 45 -7.26 13.08 -5.98
C GLU A 45 -6.65 14.19 -6.84
N GLU A 46 -5.49 14.75 -6.47
CA GLU A 46 -4.77 15.71 -7.31
C GLU A 46 -4.33 15.14 -8.66
N ARG A 47 -3.88 13.88 -8.71
CA ARG A 47 -3.49 13.24 -9.98
C ARG A 47 -4.67 12.89 -10.88
N LEU A 48 -5.86 12.70 -10.32
CA LEU A 48 -7.09 12.37 -11.05
C LEU A 48 -7.91 13.61 -11.43
N ALA A 49 -7.73 14.72 -10.71
CA ALA A 49 -8.28 16.02 -11.05
C ALA A 49 -7.48 16.62 -12.23
N ILE A 50 -7.89 16.26 -13.45
CA ILE A 50 -7.52 16.96 -14.69
C ILE A 50 -8.23 18.30 -14.75
#